data_AF-A0A0A9XWZ4-F1
#
_entry.id   AF-A0A0A9XWZ4-F1
#
_cell.length_a   1.000
_cell.length_b   1.000
_cell.length_c   1.000
_cell.angle_alpha   90.00
_cell.angle_beta   90.00
_cell.angle_gamma   90.00
#
_symmetry.space_group_name_H-M   'P 1'
#
loop_
_entity.id
_entity.type
_entity.pdbx_description
1 polymer ?
#
loop_
_entity_poly.entity_id
_entity_poly.type
_entity_poly.pdbx_seq_one_letter_code
_entity_poly.pdbx_strand_id
1 'polypeptide(L)'
;MSSSQVLIAVAALALYFARQSEACYGATLIRSGGLTCDEKRLIVDMHNRLRQAVAVGRVPGQSPASNMLEMAWDEELAAQAQRWANRCQFEHDSNAARRVSRFAVGQNLAVTWTWPKPNDLGHYPDFKTQIELWFNEVYQYRGQFSHATGHYTQMIWGDTYLIGCGYSYYLEQNRYTKLYVCNYGPGGNIRGYKPYRRGAPSCTLYGTSPSANYYGLCTVRGIFTDPCSYLG
;
A
#
# COMPACT_ATOMS: atom_id res chain seq x y z
N MET A 1 38.64 -28.96 9.63
CA MET A 1 37.61 -27.93 9.98
C MET A 1 37.28 -28.08 11.45
N SER A 2 37.27 -26.99 12.22
CA SER A 2 36.89 -27.06 13.64
C SER A 2 35.37 -27.24 13.78
N SER A 3 34.91 -27.85 14.86
CA SER A 3 33.47 -28.04 15.15
C SER A 3 32.69 -26.72 15.10
N SER A 4 33.34 -25.60 15.44
CA SER A 4 32.76 -24.25 15.36
C SER A 4 32.51 -23.79 13.91
N GLN A 5 33.40 -24.14 12.96
CA GLN A 5 33.21 -23.79 11.54
C GLN A 5 32.08 -24.59 10.89
N VAL A 6 31.87 -25.85 11.31
CA VAL A 6 30.77 -26.69 10.84
C VAL A 6 29.43 -26.16 11.36
N LEU A 7 29.35 -25.76 12.62
CA LEU A 7 28.15 -25.16 13.22
C LEU A 7 27.76 -23.84 12.55
N ILE A 8 28.73 -22.96 12.25
CA ILE A 8 28.49 -21.70 11.55
C ILE A 8 27.99 -21.97 10.11
N ALA A 9 28.60 -22.92 9.40
CA ALA A 9 28.17 -23.29 8.05
C ALA A 9 26.75 -23.89 8.03
N VAL A 10 26.42 -24.76 8.98
CA VAL A 10 25.07 -25.35 9.11
C VAL A 10 24.02 -24.28 9.46
N ALA A 11 24.34 -23.35 10.35
CA ALA A 11 23.45 -22.23 10.68
C ALA A 11 23.25 -21.28 9.48
N ALA A 12 24.31 -21.00 8.72
CA ALA A 12 24.24 -20.18 7.51
C ALA A 12 23.43 -20.86 6.39
N LEU A 13 23.60 -22.18 6.19
CA LEU A 13 22.78 -22.98 5.27
C LEU A 13 21.32 -23.05 5.73
N ALA A 14 21.05 -23.25 7.01
CA ALA A 14 19.69 -23.24 7.55
C ALA A 14 19.01 -21.88 7.39
N LEU A 15 19.73 -20.77 7.60
CA LEU A 15 19.24 -19.41 7.35
C LEU A 15 19.06 -19.14 5.85
N TYR A 16 19.92 -19.70 4.99
CA TYR A 16 19.79 -19.62 3.54
C TYR A 16 18.56 -20.39 3.03
N PHE A 17 18.32 -21.62 3.52
CA PHE A 17 17.12 -22.40 3.20
C PHE A 17 15.85 -21.81 3.81
N ALA A 18 15.91 -21.25 5.02
CA ALA A 18 14.80 -20.52 5.61
C ALA A 18 14.45 -19.27 4.77
N ARG A 19 15.45 -18.53 4.27
CA ARG A 19 15.23 -17.44 3.31
C ARG A 19 14.66 -17.90 1.96
N GLN A 20 15.00 -19.10 1.49
CA GLN A 20 14.41 -19.68 0.27
C GLN A 20 12.98 -20.19 0.47
N SER A 21 12.59 -20.55 1.71
CA SER A 21 11.22 -20.99 2.04
C SER A 21 10.17 -19.85 2.03
N GLU A 22 10.62 -18.60 1.86
CA GLU A 22 9.77 -17.42 1.67
C GLU A 22 9.47 -17.07 0.19
N ALA A 23 9.78 -17.95 -0.77
CA ALA A 23 9.47 -17.73 -2.18
C ALA A 23 7.98 -17.97 -2.52
N CYS A 24 7.57 -17.56 -3.73
CA CYS A 24 6.28 -17.77 -4.41
C CYS A 24 5.89 -19.26 -4.49
N TYR A 25 5.52 -19.89 -3.36
CA TYR A 25 5.31 -21.33 -3.27
C TYR A 25 4.09 -21.77 -4.07
N GLY A 26 4.23 -22.79 -4.92
CA GLY A 26 3.15 -23.28 -5.79
C GLY A 26 2.95 -22.48 -7.08
N ALA A 27 3.78 -21.47 -7.33
CA ALA A 27 3.72 -20.63 -8.52
C ALA A 27 5.12 -20.29 -9.06
N THR A 28 5.19 -19.90 -10.33
CA THR A 28 6.41 -19.42 -10.97
C THR A 28 6.37 -17.90 -11.02
N LEU A 29 7.23 -17.25 -10.26
CA LEU A 29 7.37 -15.79 -10.26
C LEU A 29 7.97 -15.33 -11.61
N ILE A 30 7.20 -14.57 -12.40
CA ILE A 30 7.60 -14.07 -13.73
C ILE A 30 8.22 -12.68 -13.62
N ARG A 31 7.59 -11.78 -12.85
CA ARG A 31 8.12 -10.45 -12.55
C ARG A 31 8.04 -10.20 -11.05
N SER A 32 9.18 -9.78 -10.53
CA SER A 32 9.35 -9.14 -9.24
C SER A 32 10.47 -8.11 -9.38
N GLY A 33 10.58 -7.21 -8.41
CA GLY A 33 11.42 -6.04 -8.54
C GLY A 33 10.56 -4.80 -8.38
N GLY A 34 11.09 -3.83 -7.65
CA GLY A 34 10.34 -2.66 -7.19
C GLY A 34 9.69 -1.86 -8.31
N LEU A 35 8.76 -1.01 -7.91
CA LEU A 35 8.04 -0.13 -8.82
C LEU A 35 8.94 0.95 -9.40
N THR A 36 8.68 1.33 -10.65
CA THR A 36 9.33 2.48 -11.29
C THR A 36 8.93 3.78 -10.60
N CYS A 37 9.70 4.85 -10.83
CA CYS A 37 9.34 6.16 -10.30
C CYS A 37 7.98 6.67 -10.77
N ASP A 38 7.63 6.39 -12.03
CA ASP A 38 6.34 6.81 -12.58
C ASP A 38 5.19 6.02 -11.95
N GLU A 39 5.39 4.73 -11.67
CA GLU A 39 4.43 3.91 -10.93
C GLU A 39 4.25 4.41 -9.48
N LYS A 40 5.34 4.73 -8.78
CA LYS A 40 5.29 5.30 -7.41
C LYS A 40 4.56 6.64 -7.39
N ARG A 41 4.90 7.56 -8.31
CA ARG A 41 4.26 8.87 -8.43
C ARG A 41 2.78 8.75 -8.78
N LEU A 42 2.42 7.86 -9.71
CA LEU A 42 1.04 7.57 -10.06
C LEU A 42 0.24 7.13 -8.82
N ILE A 43 0.78 6.18 -8.04
CA ILE A 43 0.11 5.67 -6.84
C ILE A 43 -0.15 6.81 -5.84
N VAL A 44 0.88 7.59 -5.51
CA VAL A 44 0.75 8.69 -4.53
C VAL A 44 -0.22 9.76 -5.04
N ASP A 45 -0.07 10.20 -6.29
CA ASP A 45 -0.92 11.25 -6.87
C ASP A 45 -2.39 10.82 -6.92
N MET A 46 -2.67 9.57 -7.34
CA MET A 46 -4.03 9.05 -7.36
C MET A 46 -4.66 8.99 -5.97
N HIS A 47 -3.92 8.50 -4.96
CA HIS A 47 -4.42 8.50 -3.58
C HIS A 47 -4.71 9.93 -3.10
N ASN A 48 -3.80 10.87 -3.34
CA ASN A 48 -3.98 12.26 -2.92
C ASN A 48 -5.13 12.96 -3.65
N ARG A 49 -5.33 12.74 -4.95
CA ARG A 49 -6.49 13.30 -5.68
C ARG A 49 -7.82 12.77 -5.15
N LEU A 50 -7.89 11.47 -4.85
CA LEU A 50 -9.09 10.85 -4.27
C LEU A 50 -9.35 11.34 -2.84
N ARG A 51 -8.31 11.43 -2.01
CA ARG A 51 -8.38 12.02 -0.66
C ARG A 51 -8.81 13.48 -0.72
N GLN A 52 -8.27 14.27 -1.65
CA GLN A 52 -8.65 15.65 -1.89
C GLN A 52 -10.14 15.75 -2.24
N ALA A 53 -10.62 14.93 -3.17
CA ALA A 53 -12.03 14.92 -3.57
C ALA A 53 -12.96 14.69 -2.37
N VAL A 54 -12.60 13.76 -1.47
CA VAL A 54 -13.33 13.54 -0.21
C VAL A 54 -13.22 14.75 0.71
N ALA A 55 -12.00 15.26 0.92
CA ALA A 55 -11.73 16.35 1.85
C ALA A 55 -12.52 17.63 1.53
N VAL A 56 -12.63 17.95 0.24
CA VAL A 56 -13.37 19.15 -0.23
C VAL A 56 -14.84 18.88 -0.55
N GLY A 57 -15.38 17.70 -0.20
CA GLY A 57 -16.80 17.39 -0.34
C GLY A 57 -17.28 17.17 -1.78
N ARG A 58 -16.40 16.71 -2.69
CA ARG A 58 -16.74 16.41 -4.10
C ARG A 58 -17.19 14.98 -4.33
N VAL A 59 -17.17 14.13 -3.31
CA VAL A 59 -17.57 12.72 -3.40
C VAL A 59 -18.99 12.55 -2.85
N PRO A 60 -19.97 12.14 -3.67
CA PRO A 60 -21.35 11.99 -3.22
C PRO A 60 -21.49 11.07 -1.99
N GLY A 61 -22.34 11.48 -1.05
CA GLY A 61 -22.59 10.73 0.18
C GLY A 61 -21.47 10.79 1.22
N GLN A 62 -20.39 11.53 0.98
CA GLN A 62 -19.30 11.73 1.93
C GLN A 62 -19.34 13.15 2.52
N SER A 63 -19.12 13.27 3.82
CA SER A 63 -18.91 14.58 4.45
C SER A 63 -17.49 15.08 4.14
N PRO A 64 -17.25 16.40 4.00
CA PRO A 64 -15.91 16.96 3.93
C PRO A 64 -15.04 16.53 5.11
N ALA A 65 -13.73 16.47 4.89
CA ALA A 65 -12.75 16.08 5.90
C ALA A 65 -11.90 17.27 6.32
N SER A 66 -11.81 17.49 7.62
CA SER A 66 -11.08 18.63 8.18
C SER A 66 -9.60 18.34 8.45
N ASN A 67 -9.23 17.07 8.63
CA ASN A 67 -7.88 16.63 9.01
C ASN A 67 -7.18 15.74 7.96
N MET A 68 -7.65 15.70 6.71
CA MET A 68 -7.12 14.74 5.73
C MET A 68 -5.67 15.05 5.37
N LEU A 69 -4.75 14.17 5.73
CA LEU A 69 -3.33 14.34 5.40
C LEU A 69 -3.04 14.03 3.93
N GLU A 70 -2.10 14.75 3.33
CA GLU A 70 -1.40 14.38 2.11
C GLU A 70 -0.53 13.14 2.38
N MET A 71 -0.62 12.16 1.49
CA MET A 71 0.23 10.98 1.51
C MET A 71 1.55 11.23 0.79
N ALA A 72 2.62 10.65 1.33
CA ALA A 72 3.93 10.55 0.69
C ALA A 72 4.35 9.08 0.55
N TRP A 73 5.30 8.82 -0.35
CA TRP A 73 5.86 7.49 -0.51
C TRP A 73 6.81 7.13 0.64
N ASP A 74 6.79 5.87 1.05
CA ASP A 74 7.66 5.35 2.09
C ASP A 74 8.32 4.04 1.63
N GLU A 75 9.66 4.07 1.52
CA GLU A 75 10.42 2.93 1.00
C GLU A 75 10.43 1.73 1.97
N GLU A 76 10.31 1.95 3.28
CA GLU A 76 10.24 0.85 4.26
C GLU A 76 8.91 0.09 4.10
N LEU A 77 7.80 0.83 3.93
CA LEU A 77 6.49 0.25 3.63
C LEU A 77 6.48 -0.46 2.28
N ALA A 78 7.09 0.13 1.25
CA ALA A 78 7.18 -0.45 -0.10
C ALA A 78 8.01 -1.73 -0.11
N ALA A 79 9.15 -1.74 0.58
CA ALA A 79 9.99 -2.93 0.69
C ALA A 79 9.26 -4.09 1.37
N GLN A 80 8.46 -3.81 2.40
CA GLN A 80 7.60 -4.83 3.03
C GLN A 80 6.50 -5.32 2.10
N ALA A 81 5.80 -4.40 1.43
CA ALA A 81 4.75 -4.75 0.47
C ALA A 81 5.29 -5.60 -0.67
N GLN A 82 6.49 -5.29 -1.18
CA GLN A 82 7.15 -6.06 -2.23
C GLN A 82 7.56 -7.46 -1.75
N ARG A 83 8.10 -7.57 -0.53
CA ARG A 83 8.39 -8.89 0.06
C ARG A 83 7.14 -9.75 0.16
N TRP A 84 6.01 -9.17 0.57
CA TRP A 84 4.74 -9.89 0.64
C TRP A 84 4.21 -10.26 -0.75
N ALA A 85 4.25 -9.34 -1.71
CA ALA A 85 3.83 -9.63 -3.09
C ALA A 85 4.62 -10.81 -3.70
N ASN A 86 5.90 -10.95 -3.36
CA ASN A 86 6.76 -12.05 -3.82
C ASN A 86 6.38 -13.44 -3.25
N ARG A 87 5.48 -13.50 -2.26
CA ARG A 87 4.91 -14.74 -1.74
C ARG A 87 3.81 -15.31 -2.63
N CYS A 88 3.26 -14.51 -3.54
CA CYS A 88 2.20 -14.93 -4.46
C CYS A 88 0.92 -15.45 -3.77
N GLN A 89 0.65 -14.95 -2.57
CA GLN A 89 -0.53 -15.32 -1.78
C GLN A 89 -1.48 -14.13 -1.73
N PHE A 90 -2.71 -14.32 -2.20
CA PHE A 90 -3.75 -13.29 -2.11
C PHE A 90 -4.45 -13.35 -0.76
N GLU A 91 -3.71 -12.99 0.28
CA GLU A 91 -4.20 -12.83 1.65
C GLU A 91 -3.37 -11.77 2.37
N HIS A 92 -3.92 -11.23 3.46
CA HIS A 92 -3.17 -10.27 4.28
C HIS A 92 -2.05 -10.97 5.03
N ASP A 93 -0.87 -10.33 5.08
CA ASP A 93 0.14 -10.73 6.06
C ASP A 93 -0.33 -10.44 7.49
N SER A 94 0.36 -11.06 8.44
CA SER A 94 0.14 -10.77 9.85
C SER A 94 0.58 -9.34 10.18
N ASN A 95 -0.14 -8.68 11.09
CA ASN A 95 0.25 -7.36 11.59
C ASN A 95 1.69 -7.33 12.15
N ALA A 96 2.19 -8.45 12.68
CA ALA A 96 3.56 -8.57 13.15
C ALA A 96 4.58 -8.59 12.00
N ALA A 97 4.23 -9.21 10.87
CA ALA A 97 5.10 -9.33 9.70
C ALA A 97 5.29 -8.00 8.96
N ARG A 98 4.24 -7.14 8.91
CA ARG A 98 4.31 -5.79 8.31
C ARG A 98 4.61 -4.67 9.29
N ARG A 99 5.02 -4.99 10.52
CA ARG A 99 5.26 -3.99 11.57
C ARG A 99 6.51 -3.17 11.27
N VAL A 100 6.39 -1.85 11.35
CA VAL A 100 7.52 -0.91 11.44
C VAL A 100 7.68 -0.40 12.87
N SER A 101 8.84 0.16 13.19
CA SER A 101 9.10 0.75 14.52
C SER A 101 8.25 2.00 14.80
N ARG A 102 7.79 2.68 13.74
CA ARG A 102 7.14 3.98 13.82
C ARG A 102 5.65 3.90 14.16
N PHE A 103 4.94 2.86 13.70
CA PHE A 103 3.48 2.76 13.80
C PHE A 103 2.96 1.38 13.37
N ALA A 104 1.69 1.09 13.68
CA ALA A 104 0.96 -0.01 13.06
C ALA A 104 0.72 0.26 11.57
N VAL A 105 0.67 -0.78 10.74
CA VAL A 105 0.60 -0.67 9.27
C VAL A 105 -0.70 -1.27 8.76
N GLY A 106 -1.45 -0.51 7.97
CA GLY A 106 -2.62 -0.98 7.21
C GLY A 106 -2.20 -1.63 5.89
N GLN A 107 -3.10 -2.38 5.24
CA GLN A 107 -2.79 -3.04 3.96
C GLN A 107 -4.03 -3.14 3.08
N ASN A 108 -3.87 -2.81 1.79
CA ASN A 108 -4.82 -3.14 0.73
C ASN A 108 -4.18 -4.15 -0.23
N LEU A 109 -5.00 -5.07 -0.73
CA LEU A 109 -4.60 -6.09 -1.70
C LEU A 109 -5.52 -6.03 -2.92
N ALA A 110 -4.96 -6.33 -4.08
CA ALA A 110 -5.74 -6.59 -5.28
C ALA A 110 -5.11 -7.74 -6.07
N VAL A 111 -5.95 -8.48 -6.79
CA VAL A 111 -5.51 -9.56 -7.66
C VAL A 111 -6.28 -9.52 -8.97
N THR A 112 -5.56 -9.66 -10.08
CA THR A 112 -6.17 -9.89 -11.39
C THR A 112 -5.50 -11.07 -12.06
N TRP A 113 -6.22 -11.76 -12.94
CA TRP A 113 -5.70 -12.93 -13.62
C TRP A 113 -6.28 -13.11 -15.02
N THR A 114 -5.57 -13.84 -15.88
CA THR A 114 -5.99 -14.06 -17.27
C THR A 114 -5.54 -15.40 -17.85
N TRP A 115 -6.23 -15.78 -18.93
CA TRP A 115 -5.98 -16.90 -19.84
C TRP A 115 -6.31 -16.46 -21.27
N PRO A 116 -5.57 -16.87 -22.32
CA PRO A 116 -4.24 -17.50 -22.32
C PRO A 116 -3.13 -16.50 -21.95
N LYS A 117 -1.84 -16.85 -22.19
CA LYS A 117 -0.70 -15.95 -21.94
C LYS A 117 -0.97 -14.58 -22.58
N PRO A 118 -0.94 -13.48 -21.81
CA PRO A 118 -1.16 -12.16 -22.38
C PRO A 118 0.06 -11.75 -23.23
N ASN A 119 -0.12 -10.72 -24.06
CA ASN A 119 0.94 -10.15 -24.87
C ASN A 119 2.10 -9.59 -24.01
N ASP A 120 3.15 -9.06 -24.63
CA ASP A 120 4.35 -8.58 -23.94
C ASP A 120 4.07 -7.45 -22.93
N LEU A 121 2.93 -6.77 -22.98
CA LEU A 121 2.55 -5.74 -21.99
C LEU A 121 1.76 -6.32 -20.80
N GLY A 122 1.38 -7.58 -20.87
CA GLY A 122 0.54 -8.27 -19.88
C GLY A 122 1.14 -8.35 -18.47
N HIS A 123 2.43 -8.05 -18.31
CA HIS A 123 3.15 -8.15 -17.03
C HIS A 123 3.40 -6.80 -16.33
N TYR A 124 3.01 -5.66 -16.94
CA TYR A 124 3.09 -4.36 -16.27
C TYR A 124 1.96 -4.20 -15.23
N PRO A 125 2.23 -3.55 -14.09
CA PRO A 125 1.21 -3.30 -13.09
C PRO A 125 0.19 -2.27 -13.58
N ASP A 126 -1.08 -2.47 -13.24
CA ASP A 126 -2.17 -1.52 -13.44
C ASP A 126 -2.72 -1.05 -12.09
N PHE A 127 -1.90 -0.29 -11.37
CA PHE A 127 -2.28 0.30 -10.08
C PHE A 127 -3.46 1.26 -10.22
N LYS A 128 -3.59 1.94 -11.37
CA LYS A 128 -4.68 2.89 -11.61
C LYS A 128 -6.04 2.22 -11.41
N THR A 129 -6.29 1.13 -12.13
CA THR A 129 -7.56 0.42 -12.00
C THR A 129 -7.74 -0.19 -10.61
N GLN A 130 -6.69 -0.70 -9.96
CA GLN A 130 -6.83 -1.26 -8.62
C GLN A 130 -7.21 -0.20 -7.58
N ILE A 131 -6.60 0.97 -7.65
CA ILE A 131 -6.88 2.11 -6.77
C ILE A 131 -8.32 2.62 -6.99
N GLU A 132 -8.78 2.70 -8.24
CA GLU A 132 -10.17 3.06 -8.56
C GLU A 132 -11.17 2.04 -7.99
N LEU A 133 -10.88 0.73 -8.11
CA LEU A 133 -11.72 -0.33 -7.56
C LEU A 133 -11.81 -0.28 -6.04
N TRP A 134 -10.67 -0.09 -5.35
CA TRP A 134 -10.65 0.10 -3.90
C TRP A 134 -11.46 1.33 -3.49
N PHE A 135 -11.34 2.44 -4.22
CA PHE A 135 -12.09 3.65 -3.92
C PHE A 135 -13.60 3.51 -4.17
N ASN A 136 -13.99 2.76 -5.20
CA ASN A 136 -15.40 2.54 -5.56
C ASN A 136 -16.21 1.79 -4.48
N GLU A 137 -15.57 1.19 -3.48
CA GLU A 137 -16.28 0.72 -2.29
C GLU A 137 -17.05 1.84 -1.56
N VAL A 138 -16.75 3.12 -1.86
CA VAL A 138 -17.55 4.28 -1.41
C VAL A 138 -19.05 4.13 -1.66
N TYR A 139 -19.46 3.48 -2.76
CA TYR A 139 -20.87 3.23 -3.09
C TYR A 139 -21.55 2.29 -2.08
N GLN A 140 -20.77 1.45 -1.41
CA GLN A 140 -21.22 0.53 -0.37
C GLN A 140 -20.95 1.06 1.05
N TYR A 141 -20.15 2.12 1.19
CA TYR A 141 -19.82 2.70 2.48
C TYR A 141 -21.03 3.31 3.17
N ARG A 142 -21.21 2.98 4.46
CA ARG A 142 -22.32 3.45 5.31
C ARG A 142 -21.83 4.23 6.52
N GLY A 143 -20.67 4.89 6.38
CA GLY A 143 -20.14 5.79 7.41
C GLY A 143 -19.31 5.12 8.49
N GLN A 144 -19.02 3.83 8.41
CA GLN A 144 -18.13 3.11 9.33
C GLN A 144 -17.35 2.01 8.60
N PHE A 145 -16.17 1.68 9.11
CA PHE A 145 -15.37 0.57 8.59
C PHE A 145 -16.17 -0.74 8.62
N SER A 146 -16.08 -1.48 7.52
CA SER A 146 -16.54 -2.86 7.39
C SER A 146 -15.56 -3.60 6.47
N HIS A 147 -15.53 -4.93 6.54
CA HIS A 147 -14.69 -5.73 5.64
C HIS A 147 -15.03 -5.51 4.16
N ALA A 148 -16.27 -5.16 3.83
CA ALA A 148 -16.69 -4.87 2.45
C ALA A 148 -16.25 -3.48 1.94
N THR A 149 -15.80 -2.59 2.83
CA THR A 149 -15.41 -1.21 2.48
C THR A 149 -14.05 -0.83 3.05
N GLY A 150 -13.27 -1.85 3.39
CA GLY A 150 -12.01 -1.73 4.09
C GLY A 150 -10.94 -1.06 3.24
N HIS A 151 -10.93 -1.32 1.93
CA HIS A 151 -9.95 -0.72 1.05
C HIS A 151 -10.19 0.79 0.92
N TYR A 152 -11.45 1.20 0.66
CA TYR A 152 -11.83 2.61 0.61
C TYR A 152 -11.50 3.33 1.91
N THR A 153 -11.94 2.78 3.05
CA THR A 153 -11.74 3.43 4.35
C THR A 153 -10.27 3.57 4.73
N GLN A 154 -9.40 2.64 4.33
CA GLN A 154 -7.96 2.79 4.49
C GLN A 154 -7.39 3.92 3.62
N MET A 155 -7.83 4.03 2.37
CA MET A 155 -7.36 5.08 1.45
C MET A 155 -7.71 6.49 1.96
N ILE A 156 -8.87 6.65 2.60
CA ILE A 156 -9.37 7.94 3.10
C ILE A 156 -9.16 8.13 4.61
N TRP A 157 -8.28 7.35 5.22
CA TRP A 157 -7.99 7.49 6.64
C TRP A 157 -7.20 8.78 6.88
N GLY A 158 -7.78 9.73 7.62
CA GLY A 158 -7.29 11.11 7.72
C GLY A 158 -5.87 11.20 8.26
N ASP A 159 -5.54 10.35 9.24
CA ASP A 159 -4.24 10.34 9.91
C ASP A 159 -3.20 9.45 9.19
N THR A 160 -3.57 8.70 8.15
CA THR A 160 -2.61 7.96 7.31
C THR A 160 -1.98 8.91 6.30
N TYR A 161 -0.65 8.98 6.27
CA TYR A 161 0.10 9.92 5.43
C TYR A 161 1.32 9.28 4.74
N LEU A 162 1.54 7.98 4.91
CA LEU A 162 2.59 7.23 4.22
C LEU A 162 1.98 6.05 3.49
N ILE A 163 2.47 5.81 2.28
CA ILE A 163 2.11 4.66 1.47
C ILE A 163 3.35 4.05 0.84
N GLY A 164 3.40 2.72 0.78
CA GLY A 164 4.41 2.01 0.02
C GLY A 164 3.81 0.73 -0.54
N CYS A 165 3.99 0.50 -1.84
CA CYS A 165 3.37 -0.62 -2.54
C CYS A 165 4.41 -1.54 -3.19
N GLY A 166 3.99 -2.79 -3.38
CA GLY A 166 4.73 -3.84 -4.06
C GLY A 166 3.84 -4.57 -5.06
N TYR A 167 4.49 -5.24 -6.01
CA TYR A 167 3.82 -5.89 -7.12
C TYR A 167 4.52 -7.19 -7.50
N SER A 168 3.74 -8.22 -7.82
CA SER A 168 4.27 -9.43 -8.45
C SER A 168 3.39 -9.88 -9.61
N TYR A 169 4.04 -10.50 -10.59
CA TYR A 169 3.38 -11.20 -11.68
C TYR A 169 3.89 -12.63 -11.70
N TYR A 170 3.00 -13.61 -11.63
CA TYR A 170 3.36 -15.01 -11.50
C TYR A 170 2.41 -15.93 -12.27
N LEU A 171 2.90 -17.12 -12.60
CA LEU A 171 2.12 -18.20 -13.18
C LEU A 171 1.76 -19.21 -12.10
N GLU A 172 0.47 -19.39 -11.84
CA GLU A 172 -0.04 -20.37 -10.88
C GLU A 172 -1.10 -21.23 -11.57
N GLN A 173 -0.93 -22.55 -11.60
CA GLN A 173 -1.91 -23.47 -12.21
C GLN A 173 -2.31 -23.04 -13.63
N ASN A 174 -1.34 -22.65 -14.48
CA ASN A 174 -1.48 -22.06 -15.82
C ASN A 174 -2.15 -20.66 -15.90
N ARG A 175 -2.52 -20.06 -14.78
CA ARG A 175 -3.10 -18.72 -14.67
C ARG A 175 -2.02 -17.66 -14.52
N TYR A 176 -2.04 -16.65 -15.39
CA TYR A 176 -1.17 -15.48 -15.24
C TYR A 176 -1.79 -14.49 -14.28
N THR A 177 -1.20 -14.33 -13.10
CA THR A 177 -1.77 -13.58 -11.98
C THR A 177 -0.91 -12.37 -11.64
N LYS A 178 -1.56 -11.23 -11.44
CA LYS A 178 -1.00 -9.98 -10.93
C LYS A 178 -1.44 -9.80 -9.49
N LEU A 179 -0.51 -9.64 -8.55
CA LEU A 179 -0.80 -9.33 -7.15
C LEU A 179 -0.24 -7.95 -6.80
N TYR A 180 -1.12 -7.11 -6.24
CA TYR A 180 -0.81 -5.76 -5.80
C TYR A 180 -0.94 -5.70 -4.29
N VAL A 181 0.05 -5.12 -3.63
CA VAL A 181 0.07 -4.93 -2.18
C VAL A 181 0.39 -3.48 -1.91
N CYS A 182 -0.43 -2.77 -1.14
CA CYS A 182 -0.13 -1.42 -0.66
C CYS A 182 -0.21 -1.39 0.86
N ASN A 183 0.86 -0.95 1.50
CA ASN A 183 0.97 -0.77 2.94
C ASN A 183 0.79 0.71 3.29
N TYR A 184 0.09 0.99 4.40
CA TYR A 184 -0.35 2.33 4.79
C TYR A 184 0.10 2.66 6.21
N GLY A 185 0.68 3.85 6.40
CA GLY A 185 1.28 4.29 7.65
C GLY A 185 0.87 5.70 8.09
N PRO A 186 0.55 5.91 9.38
CA PRO A 186 0.00 4.92 10.31
C PRO A 186 -1.23 4.22 9.74
N GLY A 187 -1.46 2.98 10.16
CA GLY A 187 -2.59 2.16 9.72
C GLY A 187 -3.93 2.71 10.16
N GLY A 188 -4.95 2.52 9.32
CA GLY A 188 -6.31 2.95 9.56
C GLY A 188 -7.22 1.81 10.02
N ASN A 189 -8.50 1.92 9.66
CA ASN A 189 -9.53 0.88 9.85
C ASN A 189 -9.71 0.42 11.30
N ILE A 190 -9.48 1.34 12.24
CA ILE A 190 -9.67 1.07 13.67
C ILE A 190 -11.16 0.92 13.96
N ARG A 191 -11.55 -0.25 14.48
CA ARG A 191 -12.94 -0.57 14.79
C ARG A 191 -13.53 0.45 15.75
N GLY A 192 -14.71 0.98 15.41
CA GLY A 192 -15.41 2.00 16.22
C GLY A 192 -15.01 3.45 15.91
N TYR A 193 -13.96 3.67 15.11
CA TYR A 193 -13.54 5.02 14.71
C TYR A 193 -14.01 5.35 13.29
N LYS A 194 -14.23 6.65 13.04
CA LYS A 194 -14.49 7.16 11.69
C LYS A 194 -13.16 7.35 10.96
N PRO A 195 -13.12 7.22 9.62
CA PRO A 195 -11.88 7.39 8.87
C PRO A 195 -11.25 8.78 9.00
N TYR A 196 -12.05 9.82 9.20
CA TYR A 196 -11.56 11.20 9.35
C TYR A 196 -12.55 12.05 10.16
N ARG A 197 -12.10 13.24 10.57
CA ARG A 197 -12.91 14.24 11.27
C ARG A 197 -13.71 15.06 10.27
N ARG A 198 -15.04 15.01 10.39
CA ARG A 198 -15.94 15.77 9.51
C ARG A 198 -15.76 17.27 9.69
N GLY A 199 -15.81 18.02 8.59
CA GLY A 199 -15.73 19.49 8.60
C GLY A 199 -14.96 20.01 7.39
N ALA A 200 -15.02 21.31 7.17
CA ALA A 200 -14.21 21.95 6.13
C ALA A 200 -12.71 21.73 6.41
N PRO A 201 -11.86 21.62 5.37
CA PRO A 201 -10.41 21.50 5.54
C PRO A 201 -9.86 22.53 6.54
N SER A 202 -9.23 22.06 7.62
CA SER A 202 -8.83 22.89 8.76
C SER A 202 -7.49 22.39 9.36
N CYS A 203 -6.44 22.32 8.53
CA CYS A 203 -5.15 21.73 8.93
C CYS A 203 -4.55 22.33 10.21
N THR A 204 -4.64 23.64 10.36
CA THR A 204 -4.09 24.37 11.52
C THR A 204 -4.74 23.98 12.84
N LEU A 205 -6.02 23.55 12.83
CA LEU A 205 -6.73 23.03 14.01
C LEU A 205 -6.07 21.75 14.56
N TYR A 206 -5.29 21.07 13.72
CA TYR A 206 -4.65 19.80 14.01
C TYR A 206 -3.13 19.87 14.03
N GLY A 207 -2.56 21.08 14.13
CA GLY A 207 -1.11 21.27 14.17
C GLY A 207 -0.39 20.92 12.86
N THR A 208 -1.13 20.83 11.75
CA THR A 208 -0.60 20.56 10.41
C THR A 208 -0.72 21.79 9.53
N SER A 209 -0.03 21.79 8.39
CA SER A 209 -0.06 22.90 7.43
C SER A 209 -0.90 22.52 6.21
N PRO A 210 -1.50 23.47 5.47
CA PRO A 210 -2.13 23.13 4.19
C PRO A 210 -1.11 22.56 3.19
N SER A 211 -1.55 21.61 2.37
CA SER A 211 -0.77 21.12 1.23
C SER A 211 -0.62 22.20 0.16
N ALA A 212 0.57 22.31 -0.43
CA ALA A 212 0.82 23.17 -1.57
C ALA A 212 0.31 22.56 -2.89
N ASN A 213 0.22 21.23 -2.96
CA ASN A 213 -0.10 20.50 -4.20
C ASN A 213 -1.57 20.06 -4.28
N TYR A 214 -2.20 19.83 -3.13
CA TYR A 214 -3.54 19.26 -3.04
C TYR A 214 -4.43 20.11 -2.12
N TYR A 215 -5.15 21.07 -2.70
CA TYR A 215 -6.10 21.91 -1.97
C TYR A 215 -7.06 21.08 -1.11
N GLY A 216 -7.13 21.41 0.18
CA GLY A 216 -7.95 20.71 1.18
C GLY A 216 -7.25 19.57 1.92
N LEU A 217 -6.04 19.19 1.50
CA LEU A 217 -5.20 18.25 2.25
C LEU A 217 -4.21 19.00 3.16
N CYS A 218 -3.71 18.27 4.15
CA CYS A 218 -2.83 18.75 5.20
C CYS A 218 -1.46 18.05 5.16
N THR A 219 -0.38 18.76 5.43
CA THR A 219 0.99 18.25 5.43
C THR A 219 1.56 18.17 6.84
N VAL A 220 2.35 17.13 7.07
CA VAL A 220 3.20 16.99 8.26
C VAL A 220 4.58 17.54 7.91
N ARG A 221 5.20 18.29 8.84
CA ARG A 221 6.55 18.84 8.61
C ARG A 221 7.59 17.73 8.47
N GLY A 222 8.57 17.95 7.58
CA GLY A 222 9.74 17.07 7.46
C GLY A 222 9.52 15.82 6.61
N ILE A 223 8.43 15.73 5.84
CA ILE A 223 8.16 14.64 4.91
C ILE A 223 8.38 15.12 3.49
N PHE A 224 9.18 14.37 2.73
CA PHE A 224 9.41 14.61 1.31
C PHE A 224 8.32 13.93 0.48
N THR A 225 7.72 14.69 -0.44
CA THR A 225 6.55 14.25 -1.21
C THR A 225 6.89 13.66 -2.57
N ASP A 226 8.10 13.86 -3.11
CA ASP A 226 8.51 13.21 -4.36
C ASP A 226 9.05 11.80 -4.06
N PRO A 227 8.35 10.73 -4.50
CA PRO A 227 8.71 9.33 -4.25
C PRO A 227 10.08 8.92 -4.80
N CYS A 228 10.68 9.74 -5.65
CA CYS A 228 11.98 9.48 -6.25
C CYS A 228 12.98 10.62 -6.08
N SER A 229 12.74 11.50 -5.11
CA SER A 229 13.77 12.39 -4.58
C SER A 229 14.50 11.65 -3.45
N TYR A 230 15.85 11.58 -3.50
CA TYR A 230 16.83 10.85 -2.64
C TYR A 230 17.28 9.47 -3.17
N LEU A 231 18.56 9.18 -3.47
CA LEU A 231 19.87 9.84 -3.28
C LEU A 231 20.81 9.48 -4.47
N GLY A 232 21.64 10.44 -4.89
CA GLY A 232 22.96 10.11 -5.45
C GLY A 232 23.95 9.76 -4.33
#